data_AF-A0A1B6H446-F1
#
_entry.id   AF-A0A1B6H446-F1
#
_cell.length_a   1.000
_cell.length_b   1.000
_cell.length_c   1.000
_cell.angle_alpha   90.00
_cell.angle_beta   90.00
_cell.angle_gamma   90.00
#
_symmetry.space_group_name_H-M   'P 1'
#
loop_
_entity.id
_entity.type
_entity.pdbx_description
1 polymer ?
#
loop_
_entity_poly.entity_id
_entity_poly.type
_entity_poly.pdbx_seq_one_letter_code
_entity_poly.pdbx_strand_id
1 'polypeptide(L)'
;MASPRDSPASEVPSENVLGTLSIRDKSLLKRNISRHHNNNLSAGYVPVHEEDLHKTGLRGRKTYLFWTVVAVICVLALANLILLLIMLSVLRIGLGMESLEIIPDQSIVKLYGRTDLGQIYKRDGLIEGYRDKPLVITADKSQLLVDIVSAERESRKRVMTLEEDQVLFERVQSFQVKD
;
A
#
# COMPACT_ATOMS: atom_id res chain seq x y z
N MET A 1 53.93 -48.65 43.62
CA MET A 1 53.15 -48.37 44.84
C MET A 1 52.95 -46.86 44.90
N ALA A 2 51.73 -46.40 44.61
CA ALA A 2 51.41 -45.01 44.31
C ALA A 2 51.21 -44.18 45.60
N SER A 3 51.75 -42.97 45.62
CA SER A 3 51.56 -41.97 46.68
C SER A 3 50.20 -41.28 46.49
N PRO A 4 49.32 -41.20 47.51
CA PRO A 4 48.06 -40.47 47.40
C PRO A 4 48.27 -38.96 47.59
N ARG A 5 47.55 -38.20 46.77
CA ARG A 5 47.42 -36.75 46.80
C ARG A 5 46.54 -36.32 47.99
N ASP A 6 47.01 -35.40 48.81
CA ASP A 6 46.19 -34.71 49.80
C ASP A 6 45.43 -33.53 49.16
N SER A 7 44.11 -33.53 49.34
CA SER A 7 43.21 -32.40 49.05
C SER A 7 43.27 -31.38 50.20
N PRO A 8 43.05 -30.07 49.94
CA PRO A 8 43.22 -29.03 50.95
C PRO A 8 42.05 -29.05 51.93
N ALA A 9 42.33 -29.41 53.18
CA ALA A 9 41.41 -29.23 54.28
C ALA A 9 41.27 -27.73 54.60
N SER A 10 40.03 -27.24 54.59
CA SER A 10 39.66 -25.95 55.16
C SER A 10 39.87 -26.01 56.68
N GLU A 11 40.96 -25.45 57.18
CA GLU A 11 41.20 -25.28 58.62
C GLU A 11 40.21 -24.26 59.21
N VAL A 12 39.23 -24.75 59.98
CA VAL A 12 38.42 -23.93 60.87
C VAL A 12 39.21 -23.79 62.19
N PRO A 13 39.61 -22.58 62.63
CA PRO A 13 40.43 -22.45 63.83
C PRO A 13 39.62 -22.80 65.09
N SER A 14 40.20 -23.63 65.96
CA SER A 14 39.60 -24.06 67.22
C SER A 14 39.40 -22.89 68.20
N GLU A 15 38.26 -22.88 68.91
CA GLU A 15 37.80 -21.79 69.78
C GLU A 15 38.79 -21.35 70.87
N ASN A 16 39.72 -22.23 71.27
CA ASN A 16 40.73 -21.96 72.29
C ASN A 16 41.79 -20.92 71.86
N VAL A 17 42.00 -20.70 70.56
CA VAL A 17 42.96 -19.69 70.05
C VAL A 17 42.32 -18.29 69.96
N LEU A 18 40.99 -18.22 69.94
CA LEU A 18 40.25 -16.95 69.84
C LEU A 18 40.23 -16.16 71.16
N GLY A 19 40.53 -16.81 72.29
CA GLY A 19 40.52 -16.20 73.62
C GLY A 19 41.72 -15.30 73.92
N THR A 20 42.88 -15.59 73.33
CA THR A 20 44.17 -14.92 73.63
C THR A 20 44.52 -13.77 72.67
N LEU A 21 43.71 -13.55 71.64
CA LEU A 21 43.94 -12.52 70.62
C LEU A 21 43.51 -11.13 71.12
N SER A 22 44.35 -10.13 70.83
CA SER A 22 44.07 -8.71 71.08
C SER A 22 42.78 -8.27 70.36
N ILE A 23 42.06 -7.32 70.94
CA ILE A 23 40.84 -6.71 70.34
C ILE A 23 41.10 -6.24 68.91
N ARG A 24 42.32 -5.77 68.63
CA ARG A 24 42.76 -5.36 67.29
C ARG A 24 42.82 -6.54 66.32
N ASP A 25 43.39 -7.66 66.74
CA ASP A 25 43.52 -8.86 65.89
C ASP A 25 42.17 -9.53 65.65
N LYS A 26 41.27 -9.51 66.64
CA LYS A 26 39.87 -9.94 66.45
C LYS A 26 39.15 -9.12 65.39
N SER A 27 39.39 -7.80 65.35
CA SER A 27 38.80 -6.92 64.33
C SER A 27 39.36 -7.18 62.94
N LEU A 28 40.66 -7.47 62.82
CA LEU A 28 41.30 -7.78 61.55
C LEU A 28 40.87 -9.14 61.02
N LEU A 29 40.75 -10.14 61.89
CA LEU A 29 40.26 -11.47 61.52
C LEU A 29 38.79 -11.40 61.09
N LYS A 30 37.94 -10.70 61.84
CA LYS A 30 36.53 -10.46 61.48
C LYS A 30 36.39 -9.71 60.15
N ARG A 31 37.27 -8.72 59.88
CA ARG A 31 37.29 -7.99 58.62
C ARG A 31 37.78 -8.87 57.47
N ASN A 32 38.76 -9.73 57.70
CA ASN A 32 39.31 -10.64 56.69
C ASN A 32 38.28 -11.73 56.33
N ILE A 33 37.64 -12.36 57.32
CA ILE A 33 36.55 -13.34 57.11
C ILE A 33 35.36 -12.68 56.40
N SER A 34 34.95 -11.48 56.82
CA SER A 34 33.86 -10.74 56.16
C SER A 34 34.22 -10.32 54.73
N ARG A 35 35.50 -10.19 54.39
CA ARG A 35 36.00 -9.88 53.04
C ARG A 35 36.03 -11.12 52.14
N HIS A 36 36.17 -12.32 52.72
CA HIS A 36 36.08 -13.58 51.99
C HIS A 36 34.63 -14.07 51.78
N HIS A 37 33.64 -13.47 52.45
CA HIS A 37 32.21 -13.81 52.32
C HIS A 37 31.39 -12.75 51.53
N ASN A 38 32.00 -11.70 50.98
CA ASN A 38 31.30 -10.61 50.26
C ASN A 38 31.29 -10.72 48.73
N ASN A 39 31.79 -11.83 48.20
CA ASN A 39 31.82 -12.21 46.79
C ASN A 39 30.43 -12.59 46.23
N ASN A 40 29.36 -12.51 47.02
CA ASN A 40 28.00 -12.74 46.56
C ASN A 40 27.37 -11.53 45.83
N LEU A 41 27.99 -10.35 45.85
CA LEU A 41 27.55 -9.18 45.06
C LEU A 41 27.88 -9.29 43.56
N SER A 42 28.72 -10.26 43.17
CA SER A 42 28.90 -10.68 41.77
C SER A 42 28.17 -11.98 41.42
N ALA A 43 27.49 -12.63 42.36
CA ALA A 43 26.76 -13.88 42.08
C ALA A 43 25.51 -13.67 41.20
N GLY A 44 25.12 -12.41 40.96
CA GLY A 44 24.09 -12.03 39.98
C GLY A 44 24.62 -11.16 38.83
N TYR A 45 25.90 -10.82 38.81
CA TYR A 45 26.50 -10.08 37.70
C TYR A 45 27.22 -11.07 36.80
N VAL A 46 26.44 -11.68 35.90
CA VAL A 46 26.99 -12.36 34.73
C VAL A 46 27.67 -11.27 33.89
N PRO A 47 28.99 -11.32 33.65
CA PRO A 47 29.61 -10.40 32.72
C PRO A 47 29.03 -10.70 31.34
N VAL A 48 28.06 -9.87 30.92
CA VAL A 48 27.49 -9.90 29.57
C VAL A 48 28.57 -9.34 28.67
N HIS A 49 29.43 -10.23 28.17
CA HIS A 49 30.34 -9.91 27.10
C HIS A 49 29.45 -9.56 25.89
N GLU A 50 29.43 -8.29 25.51
CA GLU A 50 28.56 -7.79 24.43
C GLU A 50 28.78 -8.58 23.13
N GLU A 51 30.00 -9.08 22.91
CA GLU A 51 30.38 -9.96 21.80
C GLU A 51 29.58 -11.28 21.75
N ASP A 52 29.19 -11.83 22.90
CA ASP A 52 28.33 -13.03 22.96
C ASP A 52 26.84 -12.69 22.83
N LEU A 53 26.45 -11.44 23.14
CA LEU A 53 25.09 -10.96 22.90
C LEU A 53 24.79 -10.80 21.39
N HIS A 54 25.83 -10.56 20.58
CA HIS A 54 25.75 -10.63 19.12
C HIS A 54 25.58 -12.07 18.59
N LYS A 55 26.01 -13.08 19.36
CA LYS A 55 25.85 -14.51 19.05
C LYS A 55 24.50 -15.05 19.48
N THR A 56 23.93 -14.56 20.58
CA THR A 56 22.53 -14.82 20.93
C THR A 56 21.65 -14.00 19.99
N GLY A 57 21.17 -14.58 18.89
CA GLY A 57 20.39 -13.93 17.82
C GLY A 57 19.06 -13.27 18.21
N LEU A 58 18.89 -12.80 19.46
CA LEU A 58 17.75 -12.07 19.98
C LEU A 58 17.54 -10.71 19.29
N ARG A 59 18.60 -10.06 18.79
CA ARG A 59 18.50 -8.74 18.13
C ARG A 59 18.22 -8.81 16.62
N GLY A 60 18.48 -9.95 15.97
CA GLY A 60 18.25 -10.14 14.53
C GLY A 60 16.86 -10.70 14.18
N ARG A 61 16.26 -11.49 15.08
CA ARG A 61 15.00 -12.22 14.79
C ARG A 61 13.77 -11.31 14.64
N LYS A 62 13.76 -10.13 15.29
CA LYS A 62 12.62 -9.18 15.23
C LYS A 62 12.62 -8.30 13.98
N THR A 63 13.78 -8.10 13.35
CA THR A 63 13.90 -7.32 12.12
C THR A 63 13.22 -8.03 10.95
N TYR A 64 13.27 -9.37 10.91
CA TYR A 64 12.55 -10.15 9.91
C TYR A 64 11.04 -9.96 9.98
N LEU A 65 10.44 -9.93 11.19
CA LEU A 65 9.01 -9.69 11.33
C LEU A 65 8.62 -8.30 10.84
N PHE A 66 9.45 -7.30 11.13
CA PHE A 66 9.27 -5.94 10.60
C PHE A 66 9.30 -5.94 9.07
N TRP A 67 10.32 -6.55 8.45
CA TRP A 67 10.42 -6.64 6.99
C TRP A 67 9.27 -7.45 6.36
N THR A 68 8.80 -8.51 7.03
CA THR A 68 7.63 -9.28 6.57
C THR A 68 6.37 -8.42 6.58
N VAL A 69 6.13 -7.64 7.63
CA VAL A 69 4.98 -6.72 7.69
C VAL A 69 5.09 -5.64 6.63
N VAL A 70 6.27 -5.04 6.45
CA VAL A 70 6.51 -4.06 5.38
C VAL A 70 6.27 -4.66 3.99
N ALA A 71 6.76 -5.88 3.75
CA ALA A 71 6.54 -6.59 2.49
C ALA A 71 5.05 -6.89 2.26
N VAL A 72 4.31 -7.32 3.28
CA VAL A 72 2.86 -7.57 3.19
C VAL A 72 2.10 -6.27 2.87
N ILE A 73 2.43 -5.17 3.54
CA ILE A 73 1.82 -3.85 3.25
C ILE A 73 2.17 -3.40 1.83
N CYS A 74 3.40 -3.60 1.39
CA CYS A 74 3.85 -3.25 0.03
C CYS A 74 3.08 -4.07 -1.02
N VAL A 75 2.93 -5.37 -0.83
CA VAL A 75 2.14 -6.24 -1.73
C VAL A 75 0.67 -5.83 -1.72
N LEU A 76 0.08 -5.53 -0.56
CA LEU A 76 -1.28 -4.99 -0.46
C LEU A 76 -1.44 -3.67 -1.20
N ALA A 77 -0.49 -2.75 -1.05
CA ALA A 77 -0.50 -1.47 -1.74
C ALA A 77 -0.36 -1.64 -3.25
N LEU A 78 0.55 -2.51 -3.72
CA LEU A 78 0.72 -2.84 -5.14
C LEU A 78 -0.52 -3.51 -5.71
N ALA A 79 -1.13 -4.46 -4.99
CA ALA A 79 -2.36 -5.10 -5.42
C ALA A 79 -3.51 -4.09 -5.51
N ASN A 80 -3.64 -3.19 -4.53
CA ASN A 80 -4.64 -2.13 -4.55
C ASN A 80 -4.38 -1.12 -5.68
N LEU A 81 -3.11 -0.80 -5.95
CA LEU A 81 -2.71 0.06 -7.07
C LEU A 81 -3.08 -0.61 -8.41
N ILE A 82 -2.77 -1.89 -8.58
CA ILE A 82 -3.12 -2.64 -9.79
C ILE A 82 -4.64 -2.72 -9.95
N LEU A 83 -5.39 -2.97 -8.87
CA LEU A 83 -6.85 -2.99 -8.91
C LEU A 83 -7.42 -1.63 -9.35
N LEU A 84 -6.87 -0.53 -8.83
CA LEU A 84 -7.26 0.83 -9.26
C LEU A 84 -6.93 1.06 -10.74
N LEU A 85 -5.76 0.63 -11.22
CA LEU A 85 -5.40 0.74 -12.63
C LEU A 85 -6.31 -0.11 -13.53
N ILE A 86 -6.67 -1.32 -13.10
CA ILE A 86 -7.62 -2.19 -13.81
C ILE A 86 -8.99 -1.52 -13.84
N MET A 87 -9.48 -1.00 -12.70
CA MET A 87 -10.75 -0.27 -12.64
C MET A 87 -10.73 0.94 -13.57
N LEU A 88 -9.68 1.75 -13.57
CA LEU A 88 -9.52 2.87 -14.50
C LEU A 88 -9.52 2.42 -15.98
N SER A 89 -8.87 1.29 -16.27
CA SER A 89 -8.79 0.73 -17.62
C SER A 89 -10.14 0.19 -18.10
N VAL A 90 -10.86 -0.55 -17.23
CA VAL A 90 -12.19 -1.10 -17.51
C VAL A 90 -13.22 0.01 -17.68
N LEU A 91 -13.13 1.06 -16.86
CA LEU A 91 -14.02 2.21 -16.98
C LEU A 91 -13.71 3.05 -18.23
N ARG A 92 -12.65 2.72 -18.97
CA ARG A 92 -12.21 3.39 -20.22
C ARG A 92 -12.03 4.91 -20.10
N ILE A 93 -11.88 5.44 -18.90
CA ILE A 93 -11.70 6.88 -18.67
C ILE A 93 -10.31 7.36 -19.15
N GLY A 94 -9.33 6.45 -19.30
CA GLY A 94 -7.94 6.83 -19.57
C GLY A 94 -7.44 6.74 -21.03
N LEU A 95 -8.10 6.01 -21.93
CA LEU A 95 -7.51 5.67 -23.25
C LEU A 95 -8.22 6.31 -24.46
N GLY A 96 -9.33 7.02 -24.26
CA GLY A 96 -10.08 7.69 -25.34
C GLY A 96 -10.78 8.99 -24.92
N MET A 97 -10.61 9.42 -23.66
CA MET A 97 -11.13 10.68 -23.14
C MET A 97 -10.00 11.70 -22.96
N GLU A 98 -9.14 11.88 -23.95
CA GLU A 98 -8.12 12.97 -23.90
C GLU A 98 -8.75 14.37 -23.86
N SER A 99 -10.07 14.45 -23.95
CA SER A 99 -10.74 15.68 -24.34
C SER A 99 -12.21 15.77 -23.95
N LEU A 100 -12.63 15.09 -22.89
CA LEU A 100 -13.99 15.21 -22.36
C LEU A 100 -13.98 16.06 -21.09
N GLU A 101 -14.64 17.22 -21.13
CA GLU A 101 -14.86 18.08 -19.97
C GLU A 101 -16.35 18.09 -19.63
N ILE A 102 -16.69 17.72 -18.40
CA ILE A 102 -18.07 17.78 -17.89
C ILE A 102 -18.21 19.07 -17.10
N ILE A 103 -19.16 19.92 -17.50
CA ILE A 103 -19.51 21.14 -16.78
C ILE A 103 -20.83 20.85 -16.03
N PRO A 104 -20.78 20.42 -14.77
CA PRO A 104 -21.95 19.98 -14.03
C PRO A 104 -22.98 21.10 -13.83
N ASP A 105 -22.52 22.34 -13.68
CA ASP A 105 -23.37 23.53 -13.46
C ASP A 105 -24.25 23.85 -14.68
N GLN A 106 -23.79 23.48 -15.88
CA GLN A 106 -24.50 23.74 -17.13
C GLN A 106 -25.07 22.48 -17.78
N SER A 107 -24.89 21.30 -17.15
CA SER A 107 -25.23 19.98 -17.70
C SER A 107 -24.72 19.75 -19.13
N ILE A 108 -23.57 20.35 -19.48
CA ILE A 108 -22.93 20.25 -20.79
C ILE A 108 -21.72 19.31 -20.70
N VAL A 109 -21.59 18.46 -21.70
CA VAL A 109 -20.37 17.68 -21.95
C VAL A 109 -19.66 18.31 -23.14
N LYS A 110 -18.49 18.88 -22.90
CA LYS A 110 -17.60 19.40 -23.94
C LYS A 110 -16.67 18.31 -24.40
N LEU A 111 -16.60 18.16 -25.71
CA LEU A 111 -15.68 17.28 -26.40
C LEU A 111 -14.65 18.16 -27.11
N TYR A 112 -13.38 17.85 -26.92
CA TYR A 112 -12.25 18.49 -27.58
C TYR A 112 -11.58 17.48 -28.53
N GLY A 113 -10.82 17.95 -29.51
CA GLY A 113 -10.04 17.07 -30.38
C GLY A 113 -10.85 15.97 -31.09
N ARG A 114 -10.20 14.83 -31.37
CA ARG A 114 -10.82 13.66 -31.99
C ARG A 114 -11.19 12.67 -30.89
N THR A 115 -12.48 12.49 -30.65
CA THR A 115 -12.99 11.56 -29.63
C THR A 115 -13.79 10.45 -30.30
N ASP A 116 -13.45 9.20 -29.99
CA ASP A 116 -14.26 8.04 -30.37
C ASP A 116 -15.25 7.74 -29.25
N LEU A 117 -16.53 7.93 -29.53
CA LEU A 117 -17.62 7.78 -28.56
C LEU A 117 -18.44 6.52 -28.78
N GLY A 118 -18.24 5.79 -29.89
CA GLY A 118 -19.08 4.66 -30.28
C GLY A 118 -20.56 5.02 -30.41
N GLN A 119 -21.32 4.86 -29.31
CA GLN A 119 -22.74 5.18 -29.26
C GLN A 119 -23.00 6.35 -28.30
N ILE A 120 -23.55 7.44 -28.82
CA ILE A 120 -23.94 8.62 -28.04
C ILE A 120 -25.46 8.61 -27.84
N TYR A 121 -25.90 8.74 -26.59
CA TYR A 121 -27.30 8.95 -26.27
C TYR A 121 -27.47 10.29 -25.55
N LYS A 122 -28.18 11.23 -26.19
CA LYS A 122 -28.44 12.56 -25.62
C LYS A 122 -29.93 12.75 -25.41
N ARG A 123 -30.33 13.05 -24.17
CA ARG A 123 -31.74 13.16 -23.77
C ARG A 123 -32.42 14.44 -24.28
N ASP A 124 -31.66 15.52 -24.38
CA ASP A 124 -32.16 16.82 -24.87
C ASP A 124 -32.11 16.95 -26.40
N GLY A 125 -31.50 15.97 -27.10
CA GLY A 125 -31.43 15.93 -28.57
C GLY A 125 -30.57 17.03 -29.22
N LEU A 126 -29.90 17.87 -28.44
CA LEU A 126 -29.20 19.05 -28.95
C LEU A 126 -27.72 18.73 -29.22
N ILE A 127 -27.27 18.74 -30.46
CA ILE A 127 -25.86 18.55 -30.80
C ILE A 127 -25.36 19.83 -31.48
N GLU A 128 -24.38 20.49 -30.88
CA GLU A 128 -23.90 21.82 -31.31
C GLU A 128 -22.39 21.84 -31.50
N GLY A 129 -21.93 22.67 -32.44
CA GLY A 129 -20.52 22.99 -32.64
C GLY A 129 -20.11 24.26 -31.90
N TYR A 130 -18.81 24.52 -31.83
CA TYR A 130 -18.30 25.79 -31.31
C TYR A 130 -18.51 26.91 -32.34
N ARG A 131 -18.67 28.14 -31.85
CA ARG A 131 -18.67 29.34 -32.70
C ARG A 131 -17.40 29.35 -33.57
N ASP A 132 -17.59 29.54 -34.87
CA ASP A 132 -16.53 29.59 -35.89
C ASP A 132 -15.76 28.27 -36.10
N LYS A 133 -16.27 27.13 -35.61
CA LYS A 133 -15.70 25.81 -35.88
C LYS A 133 -16.80 24.84 -36.34
N PRO A 134 -16.68 24.22 -37.53
CA PRO A 134 -17.65 23.24 -37.98
C PRO A 134 -17.64 22.04 -37.03
N LEU A 135 -18.83 21.56 -36.66
CA LEU A 135 -18.97 20.25 -36.03
C LEU A 135 -18.80 19.20 -37.13
N VAL A 136 -17.81 18.32 -36.97
CA VAL A 136 -17.53 17.24 -37.90
C VAL A 136 -17.78 15.92 -37.21
N ILE A 137 -18.72 15.14 -37.74
CA ILE A 137 -19.00 13.77 -37.29
C ILE A 137 -18.63 12.84 -38.44
N THR A 138 -17.76 11.87 -38.17
CA THR A 138 -17.24 10.91 -39.16
C THR A 138 -17.46 9.50 -38.69
N ALA A 139 -17.76 8.59 -39.61
CA ALA A 139 -17.77 7.16 -39.37
C ALA A 139 -16.71 6.51 -40.26
N ASP A 140 -15.69 5.90 -39.65
CA ASP A 140 -14.62 5.23 -40.39
C ASP A 140 -15.08 3.79 -40.74
N LYS A 141 -15.22 3.50 -42.04
CA LYS A 141 -15.60 2.16 -42.57
C LYS A 141 -16.89 1.58 -41.99
N SER A 142 -17.82 2.45 -41.58
CA SER A 142 -19.09 2.07 -40.97
C SER A 142 -20.16 3.11 -41.28
N GLN A 143 -21.42 2.71 -41.10
CA GLN A 143 -22.57 3.58 -41.30
C GLN A 143 -22.82 4.47 -40.07
N LEU A 144 -23.14 5.74 -40.30
CA LEU A 144 -23.57 6.67 -39.25
C LEU A 144 -25.10 6.60 -39.12
N LEU A 145 -25.55 6.36 -37.89
CA LEU A 145 -26.90 5.96 -37.57
C LEU A 145 -27.53 6.96 -36.60
N VAL A 146 -28.50 7.76 -37.05
CA VAL A 146 -29.25 8.70 -36.20
C VAL A 146 -30.63 8.13 -35.87
N ASP A 147 -30.85 7.87 -34.58
CA ASP A 147 -32.11 7.38 -34.04
C ASP A 147 -32.77 8.44 -33.17
N ILE A 148 -34.07 8.62 -33.34
CA ILE A 148 -34.90 9.31 -32.36
C ILE A 148 -35.50 8.24 -31.44
N VAL A 149 -35.20 8.36 -30.14
CA VAL A 149 -35.73 7.48 -29.10
C VAL A 149 -36.82 8.23 -28.34
N SER A 150 -38.05 7.72 -28.41
CA SER A 150 -39.16 8.27 -27.63
C SER A 150 -39.26 7.53 -26.29
N ALA A 151 -39.16 8.28 -25.20
CA ALA A 151 -39.27 7.75 -23.84
C ALA A 151 -40.65 7.12 -23.55
N GLU A 152 -41.70 7.56 -24.23
CA GLU A 152 -43.07 7.05 -24.01
C GLU A 152 -43.33 5.66 -24.59
N ARG A 153 -42.59 5.26 -25.62
CA ARG A 153 -42.88 4.03 -26.40
C ARG A 153 -41.75 3.02 -26.43
N GLU A 154 -40.63 3.32 -25.76
CA GLU A 154 -39.39 2.52 -25.82
C GLU A 154 -39.00 2.14 -27.26
N SER A 155 -39.39 2.99 -28.21
CA SER A 155 -39.27 2.72 -29.64
C SER A 155 -38.11 3.55 -30.19
N ARG A 156 -37.15 2.86 -30.82
CA ARG A 156 -36.11 3.49 -31.62
C ARG A 156 -36.63 3.65 -33.03
N LYS A 157 -36.62 4.88 -33.54
CA LYS A 157 -36.94 5.17 -34.93
C LYS A 157 -35.71 5.73 -35.61
N ARG A 158 -35.22 4.99 -36.61
CA ARG A 158 -34.22 5.47 -37.56
C ARG A 158 -34.77 6.67 -38.30
N VAL A 159 -34.01 7.75 -38.33
CA VAL A 159 -34.35 9.00 -39.06
C VAL A 159 -33.34 9.32 -40.14
N MET A 160 -32.07 8.97 -39.92
CA MET A 160 -31.01 9.22 -40.89
C MET A 160 -30.00 8.07 -40.84
N THR A 161 -29.60 7.63 -42.03
CA THR A 161 -28.53 6.66 -42.26
C THR A 161 -27.54 7.30 -43.24
N LEU A 162 -26.28 7.39 -42.83
CA LEU A 162 -25.17 7.86 -43.64
C LEU A 162 -24.28 6.67 -43.99
N GLU A 163 -24.22 6.35 -45.28
CA GLU A 163 -23.37 5.32 -45.87
C GLU A 163 -22.34 5.99 -46.80
N GLU A 164 -21.34 5.25 -47.26
CA GLU A 164 -20.28 5.79 -48.13
C GLU A 164 -20.83 6.23 -49.50
N ASP A 165 -21.89 5.58 -49.97
CA ASP A 165 -22.52 5.76 -51.28
C ASP A 165 -23.81 6.58 -51.22
N GLN A 166 -24.51 6.58 -50.08
CA GLN A 166 -25.81 7.23 -49.95
C GLN A 166 -26.09 7.86 -48.58
N VAL A 167 -26.93 8.89 -48.59
CA VAL A 167 -27.54 9.47 -47.40
C VAL A 167 -29.04 9.24 -47.47
N LEU A 168 -29.56 8.41 -46.55
CA LEU A 168 -30.97 8.08 -46.48
C LEU A 168 -31.64 8.82 -45.31
N PHE A 169 -32.73 9.53 -45.62
CA PHE A 169 -33.62 10.10 -44.61
C PHE A 169 -34.92 9.31 -44.57
N GLU A 170 -35.25 8.74 -43.42
CA GLU A 170 -36.47 7.98 -43.21
C GLU A 170 -37.39 8.70 -42.24
N ARG A 171 -38.70 8.66 -42.50
CA ARG A 171 -39.72 9.14 -41.55
C ARG A 171 -39.56 10.63 -41.16
N VAL A 172 -38.97 11.43 -42.04
CA VAL A 172 -38.86 12.89 -41.90
C VAL A 172 -40.14 13.54 -42.43
N GLN A 173 -40.81 14.34 -41.61
CA GLN A 173 -42.02 15.08 -42.03
C GLN A 173 -41.67 16.38 -42.77
N SER A 174 -40.60 17.06 -42.35
CA SER A 174 -40.11 18.28 -42.99
C SER A 174 -38.59 18.35 -42.86
N PHE A 175 -37.93 18.79 -43.93
CA PHE A 175 -36.51 19.06 -43.96
C PHE A 175 -36.32 20.49 -44.47
N GLN A 176 -35.70 21.34 -43.66
CA GLN A 176 -35.42 22.72 -44.03
C GLN A 176 -33.92 22.96 -43.88
N VAL A 177 -33.29 23.35 -44.99
CA VAL A 177 -31.94 23.90 -44.97
C VAL A 177 -32.09 25.41 -44.80
N LYS A 178 -31.46 25.96 -43.77
CA LYS A 178 -31.40 27.41 -43.56
C LYS A 178 -30.00 27.86 -43.94
N ASP A 179 -29.93 28.88 -44.79
CA ASP A 179 -28.70 29.61 -45.14
C ASP A 179 -28.24 30.51 -43.98
#